data_AF-A0A9W9SJ80-F1
#
_entry.id   AF-A0A9W9SJ80-F1
#
_cell.length_a   1.000
_cell.length_b   1.000
_cell.length_c   1.000
_cell.angle_alpha   90.00
_cell.angle_beta   90.00
_cell.angle_gamma   90.00
#
_symmetry.space_group_name_H-M   'P 1'
#
loop_
_entity.id
_entity.type
_entity.pdbx_description
1 polymer ?
#
loop_
_entity_poly.entity_id
_entity_poly.type
_entity_poly.pdbx_seq_one_letter_code
_entity_poly.pdbx_strand_id
1 'polypeptide(L)'
;MTKTTMDPSQSQSEKMTFSVLTSSAPIMAPRLGKLALTGRKTLSTPHYIPLTSRGTVPHIAHDMLRKETALNSLYIGLEDLGFRQLPAHQYLDSIRSLKPDIAIGLADIVYGREPGVKRRAKMVDRTHAFTQDALERLYGRSVADGQKSTTTAYFAPVLPLDNAQQSLYLDDLQDELKSHVSGLALYESSSLAQIPESLGALPRLLLSQPGGPHDLLRDVSLGGDLLTLPFVGECSDAGIALDFTFPVASDVNAKANGSASQPKALGIDLWSADTAKDVSALSEGCQCYACRKHHRAYFNHLLNAKEMAAWALLQMHNYHVMDVFFAGVRESIQRGTFEEDVLSFNHVYVSELPQRTGEGPRLRGYQLQAGPHKRGPRVYGRLDDVSQKFAESQSSVATPDTDASGLEHHGFAKKV
;
A
#
# COMPACT_ATOMS: atom_id res chain seq x y z
N MET A 1 -29.60 6.32 41.59
CA MET A 1 -28.57 6.68 40.60
C MET A 1 -28.68 5.71 39.44
N THR A 2 -29.49 6.07 38.45
CA THR A 2 -29.70 5.31 37.21
C THR A 2 -28.40 5.32 36.40
N LYS A 3 -27.77 4.15 36.25
CA LYS A 3 -26.69 3.96 35.28
C LYS A 3 -27.32 4.05 33.89
N THR A 4 -27.11 5.17 33.20
CA THR A 4 -27.42 5.30 31.78
C THR A 4 -26.55 4.30 31.02
N THR A 5 -27.18 3.26 30.48
CA THR A 5 -26.57 2.34 29.52
C THR A 5 -26.29 3.13 28.24
N MET A 6 -25.02 3.48 28.00
CA MET A 6 -24.61 4.06 26.72
C MET A 6 -24.78 3.01 25.62
N ASP A 7 -25.47 3.40 24.55
CA ASP A 7 -25.62 2.59 23.34
C ASP A 7 -24.26 2.47 22.63
N PRO A 8 -23.73 1.27 22.35
CA PRO A 8 -22.44 1.09 21.67
C PRO A 8 -22.37 1.80 20.30
N SER A 9 -23.51 2.07 19.66
CA SER A 9 -23.63 2.83 18.40
C SER A 9 -23.10 4.27 18.52
N GLN A 10 -23.25 4.92 19.68
CA GLN A 10 -22.75 6.28 19.91
C GLN A 10 -21.23 6.33 20.11
N SER A 11 -20.59 5.22 20.50
CA SER A 11 -19.16 5.20 20.88
C SER A 11 -18.19 5.19 19.69
N GLN A 12 -18.62 4.76 18.50
CA GLN A 12 -17.78 4.80 17.28
C GLN A 12 -17.80 6.18 16.62
N SER A 13 -18.96 6.85 16.61
CA SER A 13 -19.15 8.21 16.11
C SER A 13 -18.25 9.25 16.80
N GLU A 14 -17.82 9.00 18.04
CA GLU A 14 -16.95 9.91 18.79
C GLU A 14 -15.47 9.85 18.39
N LYS A 15 -15.02 8.82 17.64
CA LYS A 15 -13.57 8.56 17.44
C LYS A 15 -13.06 8.74 16.02
N MET A 16 -13.92 8.50 15.04
CA MET A 16 -13.66 8.83 13.63
C MET A 16 -14.82 9.69 13.13
N THR A 17 -14.50 10.85 12.58
CA THR A 17 -15.47 11.71 11.93
C THR A 17 -14.98 12.04 10.54
N PHE A 18 -15.84 11.82 9.56
CA PHE A 18 -15.62 12.27 8.19
C PHE A 18 -16.71 13.26 7.82
N SER A 19 -16.32 14.49 7.49
CA SER A 19 -17.25 15.54 7.06
C SER A 19 -16.96 15.89 5.60
N VAL A 20 -17.96 15.72 4.74
CA VAL A 20 -17.93 16.23 3.37
C VAL A 20 -18.23 17.73 3.41
N LEU A 21 -17.33 18.54 2.88
CA LEU A 21 -17.39 20.02 2.91
C LEU A 21 -18.17 20.59 1.72
N THR A 22 -18.31 19.84 0.62
CA THR A 22 -19.16 20.18 -0.52
C THR A 22 -20.55 19.57 -0.37
N SER A 23 -21.57 20.39 -0.17
CA SER A 23 -22.91 19.98 0.29
C SER A 23 -23.85 19.38 -0.79
N SER A 24 -23.45 19.27 -2.06
CA SER A 24 -24.42 18.97 -3.14
C SER A 24 -23.91 18.13 -4.32
N ALA A 25 -22.79 17.41 -4.18
CA ALA A 25 -22.23 16.68 -5.30
C ALA A 25 -22.80 15.25 -5.39
N PRO A 26 -23.20 14.76 -6.58
CA PRO A 26 -23.67 13.38 -6.76
C PRO A 26 -22.60 12.37 -6.31
N ILE A 27 -23.00 11.10 -6.12
CA ILE A 27 -22.12 10.00 -5.68
C ILE A 27 -20.83 9.95 -6.51
N MET A 28 -20.93 10.26 -7.81
CA MET A 28 -19.84 10.34 -8.78
C MET A 28 -19.45 11.80 -9.04
N ALA A 29 -18.77 12.42 -8.10
CA ALA A 29 -18.23 13.77 -8.25
C ALA A 29 -17.06 13.99 -7.31
N PRO A 30 -16.13 14.89 -7.67
CA PRO A 30 -15.05 15.30 -6.77
C PRO A 30 -15.63 15.90 -5.49
N ARG A 31 -15.06 15.50 -4.36
CA ARG A 31 -15.56 15.86 -3.03
C ARG A 31 -14.42 16.32 -2.15
N LEU A 32 -14.64 17.42 -1.44
CA LEU A 32 -13.74 17.85 -0.38
C LEU A 32 -14.21 17.25 0.92
N GLY A 33 -13.33 16.57 1.62
CA GLY A 33 -13.64 15.98 2.91
C GLY A 33 -12.59 16.27 3.95
N LYS A 34 -12.94 15.97 5.19
CA LYS A 34 -12.05 16.10 6.34
C LYS A 34 -12.21 14.89 7.23
N LEU A 35 -11.16 14.07 7.31
CA LEU A 35 -11.09 12.87 8.12
C LEU A 35 -10.35 13.17 9.43
N ALA A 36 -11.10 13.19 10.53
CA ALA A 36 -10.58 13.36 11.88
C ALA A 36 -10.61 12.03 12.64
N LEU A 37 -9.50 11.70 13.28
CA LEU A 37 -9.34 10.55 14.16
C LEU A 37 -8.82 11.05 15.52
N THR A 38 -9.37 10.55 16.61
CA THR A 38 -8.99 10.99 17.97
C THR A 38 -7.50 10.82 18.23
N GLY A 39 -6.83 11.91 18.63
CA GLY A 39 -5.38 11.90 18.90
C GLY A 39 -4.48 11.92 17.67
N ARG A 40 -5.06 12.04 16.45
CA ARG A 40 -4.32 12.15 15.19
C ARG A 40 -4.47 13.52 14.56
N LYS A 41 -3.54 13.88 13.68
CA LYS A 41 -3.71 15.07 12.83
C LYS A 41 -4.85 14.82 11.86
N THR A 42 -5.67 15.84 11.67
CA THR A 42 -6.77 15.76 10.70
C THR A 42 -6.23 15.71 9.27
N LEU A 43 -6.86 14.88 8.45
CA LEU A 43 -6.51 14.68 7.05
C LEU A 43 -7.57 15.30 6.13
N SER A 44 -7.17 16.18 5.22
CA SER A 44 -8.07 16.74 4.20
C SER A 44 -8.10 15.83 2.97
N THR A 45 -9.29 15.53 2.43
CA THR A 45 -9.47 14.68 1.23
C THR A 45 -9.93 15.53 0.02
N PRO A 46 -9.60 15.12 -1.22
CA PRO A 46 -8.85 13.93 -1.59
C PRO A 46 -7.38 13.98 -1.17
N HIS A 47 -6.84 12.82 -0.80
CA HIS A 47 -5.43 12.66 -0.47
C HIS A 47 -4.97 11.22 -0.72
N TYR A 48 -3.66 10.99 -0.59
CA TYR A 48 -3.11 9.67 -0.75
C TYR A 48 -2.69 9.04 0.59
N ILE A 49 -2.53 7.72 0.56
CA ILE A 49 -1.91 6.94 1.61
C ILE A 49 -0.70 6.22 1.01
N PRO A 50 0.53 6.52 1.47
CA PRO A 50 1.72 5.84 0.98
C PRO A 50 1.72 4.36 1.39
N LEU A 51 2.12 3.51 0.45
CA LEU A 51 2.33 2.09 0.71
C LEU A 51 3.64 1.90 1.49
N THR A 52 3.59 1.12 2.56
CA THR A 52 4.76 0.86 3.40
C THR A 52 5.14 -0.61 3.40
N SER A 53 6.42 -0.88 3.65
CA SER A 53 6.89 -2.21 4.02
C SER A 53 7.09 -2.25 5.53
N ARG A 54 6.33 -3.09 6.24
CA ARG A 54 6.41 -3.24 7.70
C ARG A 54 6.26 -1.91 8.47
N GLY A 55 5.40 -1.01 7.97
CA GLY A 55 5.16 0.30 8.59
C GLY A 55 6.19 1.38 8.27
N THR A 56 7.15 1.10 7.38
CA THR A 56 8.16 2.09 6.94
C THR A 56 7.97 2.41 5.46
N VAL A 57 7.94 3.70 5.13
CA VAL A 57 8.00 4.16 3.74
C VAL A 57 9.34 3.72 3.15
N PRO A 58 9.37 3.04 1.99
CA PRO A 58 10.63 2.59 1.38
C PRO A 58 11.65 3.73 1.30
N HIS A 59 12.92 3.42 1.57
CA HIS A 59 14.08 4.34 1.50
C HIS A 59 14.11 5.54 2.47
N ILE A 60 13.01 5.88 3.14
CA ILE A 60 12.92 7.06 4.00
C ILE A 60 12.95 6.66 5.48
N ALA A 61 13.97 7.14 6.21
CA ALA A 61 14.03 7.00 7.66
C ALA A 61 12.95 7.83 8.36
N HIS A 62 12.44 7.37 9.51
CA HIS A 62 11.31 8.01 10.21
C HIS A 62 11.57 9.47 10.63
N ASP A 63 12.80 9.83 10.93
CA ASP A 63 13.16 11.21 11.28
C ASP A 63 13.08 12.14 10.05
N MET A 64 13.55 11.67 8.89
CA MET A 64 13.41 12.39 7.62
C MET A 64 11.95 12.44 7.16
N LEU A 65 11.20 11.36 7.33
CA LEU A 65 9.76 11.35 7.07
C LEU A 65 9.06 12.47 7.85
N ARG A 66 9.36 12.62 9.15
CA ARG A 66 8.74 13.64 10.00
C ARG A 66 9.21 15.07 9.70
N LYS A 67 10.45 15.25 9.28
CA LYS A 67 11.06 16.57 9.08
C LYS A 67 10.84 17.13 7.68
N GLU A 68 10.89 16.27 6.66
CA GLU A 68 11.04 16.68 5.26
C GLU A 68 9.87 16.24 4.36
N THR A 69 8.86 15.53 4.91
CA THR A 69 7.66 15.13 4.17
C THR A 69 6.38 15.56 4.90
N ALA A 70 5.27 15.75 4.19
CA ALA A 70 3.98 16.04 4.81
C ALA A 70 3.19 14.78 5.20
N LEU A 71 3.79 13.59 5.07
CA LEU A 71 3.16 12.30 5.29
C LEU A 71 2.69 12.14 6.73
N ASN A 72 1.38 11.95 6.89
CA ASN A 72 0.69 11.79 8.18
C ASN A 72 -0.19 10.54 8.26
N SER A 73 -0.26 9.76 7.19
CA SER A 73 -0.95 8.47 7.07
C SER A 73 0.00 7.42 6.50
N LEU A 74 -0.20 6.15 6.83
CA LEU A 74 0.61 5.03 6.33
C LEU A 74 -0.29 3.81 6.12
N TYR A 75 -0.16 3.14 4.97
CA TYR A 75 -0.81 1.86 4.73
C TYR A 75 0.13 0.73 5.14
N ILE A 76 -0.32 -0.17 6.03
CA ILE A 76 0.46 -1.31 6.50
C ILE A 76 -0.23 -2.60 6.05
N GLY A 77 0.37 -3.27 5.07
CA GLY A 77 0.00 -4.64 4.74
C GLY A 77 0.50 -5.60 5.82
N LEU A 78 -0.30 -6.61 6.17
CA LEU A 78 0.13 -7.75 6.98
C LEU A 78 0.89 -8.76 6.12
N GLU A 79 1.94 -8.28 5.47
CA GLU A 79 2.73 -9.04 4.51
C GLU A 79 4.17 -9.21 5.03
N ASP A 80 4.69 -10.42 4.87
CA ASP A 80 6.10 -10.76 5.09
C ASP A 80 6.51 -11.81 4.04
N LEU A 81 7.74 -12.34 4.14
CA LEU A 81 8.27 -13.34 3.22
C LEU A 81 7.47 -14.66 3.21
N GLY A 82 6.97 -15.02 2.02
CA GLY A 82 6.36 -16.32 1.73
C GLY A 82 4.83 -16.31 1.72
N PHE A 83 4.22 -17.50 1.65
CA PHE A 83 2.77 -17.66 1.61
C PHE A 83 2.28 -18.48 2.78
N ARG A 84 1.26 -17.98 3.46
CA ARG A 84 0.55 -18.70 4.52
C ARG A 84 -0.95 -18.46 4.35
N GLN A 85 -1.75 -19.48 4.60
CA GLN A 85 -3.19 -19.31 4.75
C GLN A 85 -3.46 -18.57 6.07
N LEU A 86 -4.12 -17.42 5.99
CA LEU A 86 -4.53 -16.62 7.15
C LEU A 86 -6.01 -16.89 7.47
N PRO A 87 -6.34 -17.57 8.57
CA PRO A 87 -7.72 -17.72 9.01
C PRO A 87 -8.32 -16.37 9.44
N ALA A 88 -9.60 -16.15 9.18
CA ALA A 88 -10.29 -14.89 9.49
C ALA A 88 -10.16 -14.48 10.96
N HIS A 89 -10.30 -15.42 11.92
CA HIS A 89 -10.15 -15.10 13.34
C HIS A 89 -8.75 -14.56 13.69
N GLN A 90 -7.67 -15.06 13.06
CA GLN A 90 -6.31 -14.58 13.31
C GLN A 90 -6.09 -13.17 12.77
N TYR A 91 -6.77 -12.82 11.67
CA TYR A 91 -6.78 -11.46 11.15
C TYR A 91 -7.44 -10.50 12.16
N LEU A 92 -8.57 -10.89 12.74
CA LEU A 92 -9.27 -10.09 13.75
C LEU A 92 -8.48 -9.98 15.06
N ASP A 93 -7.81 -11.04 15.49
CA ASP A 93 -6.89 -11.00 16.63
C ASP A 93 -5.71 -10.04 16.36
N SER A 94 -5.23 -9.99 15.12
CA SER A 94 -4.20 -9.04 14.69
C SER A 94 -4.71 -7.59 14.76
N ILE A 95 -5.94 -7.31 14.34
CA ILE A 95 -6.57 -5.98 14.50
C ILE A 95 -6.61 -5.59 15.98
N ARG A 96 -7.06 -6.49 16.86
CA ARG A 96 -7.16 -6.23 18.32
C ARG A 96 -5.81 -5.97 18.97
N SER A 97 -4.77 -6.68 18.50
CA SER A 97 -3.40 -6.57 19.00
C SER A 97 -2.71 -5.30 18.50
N LEU A 98 -2.74 -5.06 17.18
CA LEU A 98 -2.07 -3.94 16.53
C LEU A 98 -2.79 -2.60 16.74
N LYS A 99 -4.12 -2.64 16.94
CA LYS A 99 -5.00 -1.47 17.13
C LYS A 99 -4.76 -0.39 16.06
N PRO A 100 -4.88 -0.72 14.76
CA PRO A 100 -4.75 0.28 13.73
C PRO A 100 -5.87 1.32 13.87
N ASP A 101 -5.63 2.54 13.39
CA ASP A 101 -6.67 3.58 13.37
C ASP A 101 -7.83 3.17 12.45
N ILE A 102 -7.51 2.54 11.31
CA ILE A 102 -8.46 2.00 10.33
C ILE A 102 -8.05 0.56 9.99
N ALA A 103 -9.00 -0.38 10.03
CA ALA A 103 -8.85 -1.73 9.51
C ALA A 103 -9.72 -1.92 8.26
N ILE A 104 -9.20 -2.65 7.29
CA ILE A 104 -9.88 -2.98 6.04
C ILE A 104 -10.42 -4.40 6.14
N GLY A 105 -11.69 -4.62 5.86
CA GLY A 105 -12.27 -5.97 5.92
C GLY A 105 -11.60 -6.96 4.96
N LEU A 106 -11.61 -8.24 5.34
CA LEU A 106 -11.14 -9.30 4.45
C LEU A 106 -12.05 -9.40 3.22
N ALA A 107 -11.43 -9.45 2.05
CA ALA A 107 -12.11 -9.56 0.77
C ALA A 107 -11.63 -10.80 0.00
N ASP A 108 -12.55 -11.53 -0.63
CA ASP A 108 -12.20 -12.64 -1.52
C ASP A 108 -11.99 -12.11 -2.94
N ILE A 109 -10.76 -11.73 -3.26
CA ILE A 109 -10.39 -11.13 -4.55
C ILE A 109 -9.48 -12.06 -5.34
N VAL A 110 -9.67 -12.07 -6.66
CA VAL A 110 -8.83 -12.82 -7.60
C VAL A 110 -8.02 -11.82 -8.41
N TYR A 111 -6.70 -11.96 -8.38
CA TYR A 111 -5.78 -11.16 -9.19
C TYR A 111 -5.37 -11.93 -10.46
N GLY A 112 -5.17 -11.20 -11.57
CA GLY A 112 -4.54 -11.69 -12.80
C GLY A 112 -5.42 -12.48 -13.77
N ARG A 113 -6.61 -12.96 -13.37
CA ARG A 113 -7.57 -13.58 -14.29
C ARG A 113 -8.99 -13.17 -13.97
N GLU A 114 -9.80 -12.97 -15.01
CA GLU A 114 -11.21 -12.69 -14.82
C GLU A 114 -11.93 -13.92 -14.22
N PRO A 115 -12.62 -13.77 -13.09
CA PRO A 115 -13.39 -14.85 -12.50
C PRO A 115 -14.66 -15.13 -13.31
N GLY A 116 -14.94 -16.43 -13.54
CA GLY A 116 -16.22 -16.86 -14.11
C GLY A 116 -17.43 -16.54 -13.22
N VAL A 117 -18.64 -16.55 -13.79
CA VAL A 117 -19.89 -16.12 -13.12
C VAL A 117 -20.09 -16.73 -11.73
N LYS A 118 -19.98 -18.06 -11.61
CA LYS A 118 -20.14 -18.76 -10.31
C LYS A 118 -19.06 -18.39 -9.30
N ARG A 119 -17.86 -18.03 -9.76
CA ARG A 119 -16.76 -17.60 -8.88
C ARG A 119 -17.03 -16.18 -8.36
N ARG A 120 -17.55 -15.29 -9.20
CA ARG A 120 -17.95 -13.92 -8.80
C ARG A 120 -18.98 -13.92 -7.68
N ALA A 121 -20.05 -14.71 -7.80
CA ALA A 121 -21.05 -14.85 -6.73
C ALA A 121 -20.40 -15.29 -5.40
N LYS A 122 -19.61 -16.37 -5.43
CA LYS A 122 -18.91 -16.88 -4.24
C LYS A 122 -17.93 -15.90 -3.61
N MET A 123 -17.30 -15.03 -4.41
CA MET A 123 -16.38 -14.01 -3.91
C MET A 123 -17.15 -13.00 -3.04
N VAL A 124 -18.31 -12.56 -3.51
CA VAL A 124 -19.18 -11.66 -2.74
C VAL A 124 -19.71 -12.36 -1.49
N ASP A 125 -20.29 -13.55 -1.61
CA ASP A 125 -20.86 -14.29 -0.46
C ASP A 125 -19.83 -14.48 0.67
N ARG A 126 -18.57 -14.79 0.31
CA ARG A 126 -17.48 -14.94 1.29
C ARG A 126 -17.08 -13.61 1.92
N THR A 127 -16.97 -12.56 1.10
CA THR A 127 -16.62 -11.21 1.58
C THR A 127 -17.70 -10.67 2.53
N HIS A 128 -18.96 -10.95 2.22
CA HIS A 128 -20.11 -10.66 3.06
C HIS A 128 -20.03 -11.41 4.39
N ALA A 129 -19.82 -12.73 4.36
CA ALA A 129 -19.65 -13.55 5.56
C ALA A 129 -18.45 -13.10 6.43
N PHE A 130 -17.33 -12.74 5.81
CA PHE A 130 -16.18 -12.19 6.53
C PHE A 130 -16.50 -10.86 7.19
N THR A 131 -17.29 -10.00 6.52
CA THR A 131 -17.69 -8.71 7.06
C THR A 131 -18.62 -8.87 8.25
N GLN A 132 -19.63 -9.75 8.15
CA GLN A 132 -20.55 -10.03 9.27
C GLN A 132 -19.80 -10.60 10.49
N ASP A 133 -18.96 -11.63 10.30
CA ASP A 133 -18.15 -12.22 11.39
C ASP A 133 -17.18 -11.20 12.01
N ALA A 134 -16.58 -10.32 11.19
CA ALA A 134 -15.71 -9.27 11.68
C ALA A 134 -16.46 -8.25 12.56
N LEU A 135 -17.60 -7.74 12.10
CA LEU A 135 -18.38 -6.74 12.84
C LEU A 135 -18.95 -7.33 14.13
N GLU A 136 -19.45 -8.56 14.12
CA GLU A 136 -19.93 -9.24 15.31
C GLU A 136 -18.81 -9.44 16.35
N ARG A 137 -17.62 -9.86 15.92
CA ARG A 137 -16.49 -10.10 16.85
C ARG A 137 -15.82 -8.81 17.32
N LEU A 138 -15.82 -7.75 16.52
CA LEU A 138 -15.17 -6.49 16.88
C LEU A 138 -16.09 -5.60 17.72
N TYR A 139 -17.40 -5.62 17.45
CA TYR A 139 -18.35 -4.66 18.01
C TYR A 139 -19.65 -5.28 18.58
N GLY A 140 -19.89 -6.57 18.37
CA GLY A 140 -21.10 -7.25 18.85
C GLY A 140 -21.23 -7.25 20.37
N ARG A 141 -22.46 -7.52 20.84
CA ARG A 141 -22.85 -7.44 22.26
C ARG A 141 -21.98 -8.28 23.20
N SER A 142 -21.46 -9.42 22.72
CA SER A 142 -20.57 -10.31 23.48
C SER A 142 -19.23 -9.66 23.86
N VAL A 143 -18.76 -8.65 23.11
CA VAL A 143 -17.54 -7.91 23.43
C VAL A 143 -17.74 -7.03 24.68
N ALA A 144 -18.96 -6.56 24.94
CA ALA A 144 -19.25 -5.69 26.08
C ALA A 144 -19.06 -6.37 27.46
N ASP A 145 -19.04 -7.70 27.51
CA ASP A 145 -19.08 -8.47 28.78
C ASP A 145 -17.71 -9.02 29.25
N GLY A 146 -16.60 -8.65 28.58
CA GLY A 146 -15.26 -9.02 29.08
C GLY A 146 -14.07 -8.81 28.14
N GLN A 147 -14.27 -8.53 26.85
CA GLN A 147 -13.19 -8.18 25.92
C GLN A 147 -13.16 -6.65 25.70
N LYS A 148 -11.97 -6.03 25.68
CA LYS A 148 -11.87 -4.59 25.39
C LYS A 148 -12.43 -4.31 24.00
N SER A 149 -13.53 -3.55 23.92
CA SER A 149 -14.06 -3.01 22.66
C SER A 149 -12.93 -2.33 21.86
N THR A 150 -12.80 -2.68 20.58
CA THR A 150 -11.77 -2.09 19.72
C THR A 150 -12.16 -0.65 19.35
N THR A 151 -11.16 0.23 19.31
CA THR A 151 -11.33 1.64 18.89
C THR A 151 -11.01 1.86 17.41
N THR A 152 -10.66 0.81 16.69
CA THR A 152 -10.33 0.83 15.27
C THR A 152 -11.58 1.12 14.45
N ALA A 153 -11.48 1.98 13.44
CA ALA A 153 -12.53 2.17 12.44
C ALA A 153 -12.51 1.01 11.43
N TYR A 154 -13.68 0.54 10.98
CA TYR A 154 -13.77 -0.56 10.02
C TYR A 154 -14.20 -0.08 8.64
N PHE A 155 -13.40 -0.38 7.62
CA PHE A 155 -13.70 -0.08 6.23
C PHE A 155 -14.20 -1.36 5.53
N ALA A 156 -15.44 -1.34 5.08
CA ALA A 156 -16.06 -2.48 4.42
C ALA A 156 -15.51 -2.63 2.99
N PRO A 157 -15.04 -3.82 2.60
CA PRO A 157 -14.50 -4.05 1.26
C PRO A 157 -15.62 -4.07 0.23
N VAL A 158 -15.42 -3.42 -0.91
CA VAL A 158 -16.33 -3.40 -2.07
C VAL A 158 -15.59 -4.01 -3.25
N LEU A 159 -16.12 -5.12 -3.76
CA LEU A 159 -15.48 -5.87 -4.84
C LEU A 159 -15.76 -5.21 -6.20
N PRO A 160 -14.84 -5.36 -7.17
CA PRO A 160 -15.01 -4.84 -8.53
C PRO A 160 -15.90 -5.75 -9.37
N LEU A 161 -17.14 -5.95 -8.91
CA LEU A 161 -18.10 -6.86 -9.51
C LEU A 161 -19.41 -6.13 -9.72
N ASP A 162 -20.01 -6.30 -10.89
CA ASP A 162 -21.36 -5.86 -11.19
C ASP A 162 -22.26 -7.09 -11.29
N ASN A 163 -22.74 -7.57 -10.14
CA ASN A 163 -23.64 -8.71 -10.05
C ASN A 163 -24.62 -8.57 -8.89
N ALA A 164 -25.74 -9.30 -8.96
CA ALA A 164 -26.80 -9.25 -7.97
C ALA A 164 -26.31 -9.48 -6.52
N GLN A 165 -25.33 -10.36 -6.32
CA GLN A 165 -24.76 -10.57 -4.99
C GLN A 165 -24.08 -9.31 -4.44
N GLN A 166 -23.35 -8.55 -5.27
CA GLN A 166 -22.70 -7.32 -4.85
C GLN A 166 -23.73 -6.26 -4.44
N SER A 167 -24.83 -6.16 -5.19
CA SER A 167 -25.96 -5.29 -4.81
C SER A 167 -26.56 -5.69 -3.45
N LEU A 168 -26.85 -6.99 -3.24
CA LEU A 168 -27.37 -7.48 -1.97
C LEU A 168 -26.44 -7.21 -0.78
N TYR A 169 -25.13 -7.33 -1.00
CA TYR A 169 -24.14 -6.98 0.03
C TYR A 169 -24.15 -5.48 0.34
N LEU A 170 -24.26 -4.61 -0.67
CA LEU A 170 -24.36 -3.17 -0.46
C LEU A 170 -25.68 -2.79 0.24
N ASP A 171 -26.77 -3.48 -0.05
CA ASP A 171 -28.06 -3.34 0.63
C ASP A 171 -27.93 -3.71 2.12
N ASP A 172 -27.27 -4.83 2.45
CA ASP A 172 -27.02 -5.21 3.85
C ASP A 172 -26.11 -4.21 4.58
N LEU A 173 -25.11 -3.65 3.87
CA LEU A 173 -24.24 -2.60 4.42
C LEU A 173 -25.01 -1.34 4.80
N GLN A 174 -26.03 -0.94 4.02
CA GLN A 174 -26.81 0.26 4.33
C GLN A 174 -27.90 0.03 5.38
N ASP A 175 -28.49 -1.16 5.44
CA ASP A 175 -29.68 -1.43 6.24
C ASP A 175 -29.31 -2.01 7.63
N GLU A 176 -28.49 -3.07 7.67
CA GLU A 176 -28.18 -3.79 8.91
C GLU A 176 -26.84 -3.38 9.52
N LEU A 177 -25.81 -3.18 8.68
CA LEU A 177 -24.42 -3.06 9.14
C LEU A 177 -23.93 -1.61 9.24
N LYS A 178 -24.71 -0.63 8.78
CA LYS A 178 -24.31 0.78 8.65
C LYS A 178 -23.75 1.39 9.95
N SER A 179 -24.31 1.01 11.09
CA SER A 179 -23.90 1.52 12.41
C SER A 179 -22.49 1.12 12.84
N HIS A 180 -21.91 0.08 12.22
CA HIS A 180 -20.59 -0.45 12.57
C HIS A 180 -19.52 -0.21 11.49
N VAL A 181 -19.91 0.35 10.34
CA VAL A 181 -19.04 0.60 9.20
C VAL A 181 -18.67 2.07 9.15
N SER A 182 -17.38 2.36 9.18
CA SER A 182 -16.85 3.72 9.24
C SER A 182 -16.36 4.25 7.89
N GLY A 183 -16.29 3.40 6.87
CA GLY A 183 -15.77 3.73 5.54
C GLY A 183 -15.89 2.58 4.55
N LEU A 184 -15.54 2.82 3.30
CA LEU A 184 -15.55 1.82 2.23
C LEU A 184 -14.15 1.66 1.66
N ALA A 185 -13.73 0.42 1.41
CA ALA A 185 -12.48 0.09 0.74
C ALA A 185 -12.79 -0.53 -0.63
N LEU A 186 -12.56 0.21 -1.70
CA LEU A 186 -12.86 -0.22 -3.06
C LEU A 186 -11.58 -0.66 -3.77
N TYR A 187 -11.64 -1.78 -4.49
CA TYR A 187 -10.48 -2.31 -5.20
C TYR A 187 -10.36 -1.83 -6.65
N GLU A 188 -11.41 -1.18 -7.16
CA GLU A 188 -11.42 -0.52 -8.46
C GLU A 188 -12.28 0.74 -8.38
N SER A 189 -11.89 1.81 -9.09
CA SER A 189 -12.63 3.07 -9.07
C SER A 189 -13.97 2.97 -9.80
N SER A 190 -14.14 2.03 -10.73
CA SER A 190 -15.42 1.75 -11.39
C SER A 190 -16.53 1.35 -10.40
N SER A 191 -16.17 0.72 -9.27
CA SER A 191 -17.11 0.33 -8.22
C SER A 191 -17.75 1.50 -7.49
N LEU A 192 -17.21 2.73 -7.61
CA LEU A 192 -17.78 3.94 -7.02
C LEU A 192 -19.21 4.21 -7.52
N ALA A 193 -19.51 3.84 -8.77
CA ALA A 193 -20.82 4.02 -9.39
C ALA A 193 -21.92 3.15 -8.74
N GLN A 194 -21.54 2.09 -8.04
CA GLN A 194 -22.48 1.14 -7.42
C GLN A 194 -22.86 1.54 -5.98
N ILE A 195 -22.15 2.49 -5.37
CA ILE A 195 -22.37 2.86 -3.96
C ILE A 195 -23.76 3.48 -3.80
N PRO A 196 -24.62 2.98 -2.89
CA PRO A 196 -25.90 3.61 -2.56
C PRO A 196 -25.72 5.00 -1.92
N GLU A 197 -26.68 5.90 -2.15
CA GLU A 197 -26.64 7.27 -1.61
C GLU A 197 -26.55 7.29 -0.08
N SER A 198 -27.20 6.32 0.57
CA SER A 198 -27.20 6.12 2.03
C SER A 198 -25.78 5.92 2.62
N LEU A 199 -24.85 5.38 1.83
CA LEU A 199 -23.44 5.17 2.17
C LEU A 199 -22.54 6.27 1.58
N GLY A 200 -23.11 7.22 0.82
CA GLY A 200 -22.37 8.27 0.12
C GLY A 200 -21.61 9.23 1.04
N ALA A 201 -22.00 9.35 2.30
CA ALA A 201 -21.34 10.16 3.31
C ALA A 201 -20.10 9.48 3.93
N LEU A 202 -19.89 8.18 3.69
CA LEU A 202 -18.73 7.47 4.20
C LEU A 202 -17.47 7.78 3.37
N PRO A 203 -16.28 7.85 4.00
CA PRO A 203 -15.02 8.02 3.29
C PRO A 203 -14.70 6.79 2.44
N ARG A 204 -14.16 7.04 1.24
CA ARG A 204 -13.86 6.00 0.24
C ARG A 204 -12.35 5.86 0.03
N LEU A 205 -11.80 4.73 0.46
CA LEU A 205 -10.42 4.33 0.21
C LEU A 205 -10.35 3.49 -1.07
N LEU A 206 -9.61 3.98 -2.06
CA LEU A 206 -9.31 3.29 -3.29
C LEU A 206 -7.99 2.54 -3.18
N LEU A 207 -8.10 1.22 -3.23
CA LEU A 207 -7.02 0.24 -3.31
C LEU A 207 -6.72 -0.14 -4.77
N SER A 208 -7.22 0.64 -5.73
CA SER A 208 -6.82 0.58 -7.14
C SER A 208 -5.32 0.83 -7.26
N GLN A 209 -4.74 0.38 -8.38
CA GLN A 209 -3.34 0.63 -8.71
C GLN A 209 -3.26 1.64 -9.86
N PRO A 210 -3.36 2.95 -9.58
CA PRO A 210 -3.26 3.98 -10.62
C PRO A 210 -1.87 3.94 -11.26
N GLY A 211 -1.82 4.05 -12.59
CA GLY A 211 -0.58 4.07 -13.36
C GLY A 211 0.11 5.44 -13.41
N GLY A 212 -0.57 6.50 -12.95
CA GLY A 212 -0.03 7.85 -12.93
C GLY A 212 -1.04 8.90 -12.48
N PRO A 213 -0.68 10.20 -12.54
CA PRO A 213 -1.53 11.30 -12.07
C PRO A 213 -2.84 11.45 -12.84
N HIS A 214 -2.89 11.12 -14.14
CA HIS A 214 -4.13 11.15 -14.92
C HIS A 214 -5.19 10.17 -14.36
N ASP A 215 -4.76 8.98 -13.94
CA ASP A 215 -5.63 8.01 -13.27
C ASP A 215 -6.10 8.52 -11.91
N LEU A 216 -5.23 9.22 -11.15
CA LEU A 216 -5.62 9.83 -9.88
C LEU A 216 -6.68 10.92 -10.08
N LEU A 217 -6.52 11.77 -11.09
CA LEU A 217 -7.50 12.80 -11.41
C LEU A 217 -8.84 12.16 -11.78
N ARG A 218 -8.85 11.11 -12.60
CA ARG A 218 -10.07 10.33 -12.90
C ARG A 218 -10.71 9.76 -11.64
N ASP A 219 -9.92 9.11 -10.79
CA ASP A 219 -10.41 8.47 -9.56
C ASP A 219 -10.98 9.52 -8.58
N VAL A 220 -10.39 10.71 -8.51
CA VAL A 220 -10.93 11.87 -7.76
C VAL A 220 -12.21 12.39 -8.41
N SER A 221 -12.29 12.51 -9.74
CA SER A 221 -13.51 12.91 -10.45
C SER A 221 -14.69 11.98 -10.15
N LEU A 222 -14.42 10.69 -9.96
CA LEU A 222 -15.43 9.69 -9.60
C LEU A 222 -15.82 9.73 -8.11
N GLY A 223 -15.15 10.57 -7.30
CA GLY A 223 -15.44 10.76 -5.89
C GLY A 223 -14.66 9.85 -4.95
N GLY A 224 -13.43 9.49 -5.30
CA GLY A 224 -12.46 8.87 -4.39
C GLY A 224 -11.90 9.87 -3.37
N ASP A 225 -11.82 9.47 -2.09
CA ASP A 225 -11.34 10.33 -1.00
C ASP A 225 -9.88 10.03 -0.62
N LEU A 226 -9.52 8.76 -0.55
CA LEU A 226 -8.20 8.28 -0.16
C LEU A 226 -7.69 7.34 -1.25
N LEU A 227 -6.48 7.58 -1.76
CA LEU A 227 -5.92 6.79 -2.87
C LEU A 227 -4.57 6.17 -2.49
N THR A 228 -4.27 4.98 -3.00
CA THR A 228 -2.91 4.43 -2.89
C THR A 228 -2.04 4.88 -4.07
N LEU A 229 -0.71 4.97 -3.87
CA LEU A 229 0.25 5.43 -4.88
C LEU A 229 1.38 4.41 -5.12
N PRO A 230 1.09 3.25 -5.73
CA PRO A 230 2.13 2.26 -6.02
C PRO A 230 3.22 2.81 -6.97
N PHE A 231 2.82 3.58 -8.00
CA PHE A 231 3.75 4.09 -9.02
C PHE A 231 4.84 5.01 -8.46
N VAL A 232 4.62 5.70 -7.34
CA VAL A 232 5.59 6.64 -6.76
C VAL A 232 6.85 5.91 -6.25
N GLY A 233 6.66 4.75 -5.64
CA GLY A 233 7.76 3.88 -5.25
C GLY A 233 8.49 3.33 -6.48
N GLU A 234 7.72 2.88 -7.48
CA GLU A 234 8.26 2.35 -8.74
C GLU A 234 9.08 3.38 -9.52
N CYS A 235 8.62 4.64 -9.61
CA CYS A 235 9.37 5.73 -10.22
C CYS A 235 10.68 6.00 -9.46
N SER A 236 10.61 6.06 -8.13
CA SER A 236 11.80 6.30 -7.31
C SER A 236 12.82 5.19 -7.51
N ASP A 237 12.39 3.93 -7.46
CA ASP A 237 13.21 2.75 -7.74
C ASP A 237 13.78 2.76 -9.16
N ALA A 238 13.01 3.20 -10.15
CA ALA A 238 13.44 3.33 -11.53
C ALA A 238 14.45 4.46 -11.77
N GLY A 239 14.69 5.36 -10.80
CA GLY A 239 15.53 6.54 -11.00
C GLY A 239 14.81 7.69 -11.73
N ILE A 240 13.48 7.71 -11.65
CA ILE A 240 12.63 8.73 -12.28
C ILE A 240 12.23 9.76 -11.22
N ALA A 241 12.51 11.04 -11.49
CA ALA A 241 11.99 12.15 -10.71
C ALA A 241 10.70 12.67 -11.35
N LEU A 242 9.59 12.67 -10.61
CA LEU A 242 8.33 13.24 -11.07
C LEU A 242 8.47 14.76 -11.25
N ASP A 243 7.92 15.29 -12.33
CA ASP A 243 8.02 16.71 -12.70
C ASP A 243 6.73 17.22 -13.36
N PHE A 244 5.67 17.28 -12.57
CA PHE A 244 4.39 17.86 -12.99
C PHE A 244 3.79 18.71 -11.87
N THR A 245 2.87 19.59 -12.27
CA THR A 245 2.14 20.46 -11.34
C THR A 245 0.66 20.46 -11.70
N PHE A 246 -0.19 20.55 -10.69
CA PHE A 246 -1.64 20.68 -10.83
C PHE A 246 -2.12 21.72 -9.82
N PRO A 247 -2.99 22.70 -10.20
CA PRO A 247 -3.42 22.98 -11.57
C PRO A 247 -2.26 23.51 -12.43
N VAL A 248 -2.40 23.42 -13.75
CA VAL A 248 -1.39 23.95 -14.67
C VAL A 248 -1.45 25.49 -14.66
N ALA A 249 -0.30 26.16 -14.57
CA ALA A 249 -0.24 27.62 -14.59
C ALA A 249 -0.85 28.20 -15.89
N SER A 250 -1.64 29.27 -15.76
CA SER A 250 -2.36 29.90 -16.87
C SER A 250 -1.47 30.33 -18.03
N ASP A 251 -0.23 30.74 -17.75
CA ASP A 251 0.76 31.13 -18.76
C ASP A 251 1.20 29.96 -19.65
N VAL A 252 1.21 28.74 -19.09
CA VAL A 252 1.51 27.51 -19.83
C VAL A 252 0.31 27.13 -20.71
N ASN A 253 -0.92 27.28 -20.20
CA ASN A 253 -2.15 27.06 -20.97
C ASN A 253 -2.25 28.01 -22.17
N ALA A 254 -1.89 29.29 -22.00
CA ALA A 254 -1.90 30.28 -23.09
C ALA A 254 -0.88 29.95 -24.20
N LYS A 255 0.29 29.41 -23.85
CA LYS A 255 1.31 28.97 -24.82
C LYS A 255 0.92 27.68 -25.53
N ALA A 256 0.25 26.76 -24.86
CA ALA A 256 -0.24 25.51 -25.45
C ALA A 256 -1.35 25.76 -26.50
N ASN A 257 -2.22 26.74 -26.27
CA ASN A 257 -3.27 27.14 -27.23
C ASN A 257 -2.75 27.89 -28.47
N GLY A 258 -1.51 28.39 -28.46
CA GLY A 258 -0.94 29.21 -29.55
C GLY A 258 0.11 28.53 -30.43
N SER A 259 0.62 27.37 -30.02
CA SER A 259 1.63 26.60 -30.76
C SER A 259 1.53 25.14 -30.35
N ALA A 260 1.45 24.22 -31.33
CA ALA A 260 1.44 22.78 -31.10
C ALA A 260 2.79 22.29 -30.53
N SER A 261 3.05 22.61 -29.27
CA SER A 261 4.17 22.10 -28.51
C SER A 261 3.90 20.64 -28.15
N GLN A 262 4.91 19.78 -28.25
CA GLN A 262 4.75 18.39 -27.82
C GLN A 262 4.35 18.33 -26.34
N PRO A 263 3.43 17.43 -25.95
CA PRO A 263 3.06 17.25 -24.56
C PRO A 263 4.29 16.96 -23.69
N LYS A 264 4.34 17.55 -22.50
CA LYS A 264 5.45 17.39 -21.55
C LYS A 264 5.41 16.00 -20.91
N ALA A 265 6.59 15.45 -20.61
CA ALA A 265 6.70 14.24 -19.81
C ALA A 265 6.26 14.49 -18.36
N LEU A 266 5.77 13.45 -17.69
CA LEU A 266 5.41 13.48 -16.26
C LEU A 266 6.63 13.41 -15.31
N GLY A 267 7.82 13.21 -15.85
CA GLY A 267 9.03 13.11 -15.05
C GLY A 267 10.28 13.01 -15.90
N ILE A 268 11.40 12.97 -15.21
CA ILE A 268 12.74 13.01 -15.79
C ILE A 268 13.44 11.70 -15.45
N ASP A 269 13.95 11.03 -16.48
CA ASP A 269 14.84 9.89 -16.33
C ASP A 269 16.26 10.35 -16.00
N LEU A 270 16.70 10.08 -14.76
CA LEU A 270 18.00 10.50 -14.26
C LEU A 270 19.15 9.55 -14.65
N TRP A 271 18.87 8.48 -15.40
CA TRP A 271 19.90 7.66 -16.03
C TRP A 271 20.39 8.25 -17.36
N SER A 272 19.59 9.15 -17.97
CA SER A 272 19.94 9.77 -19.26
C SER A 272 21.27 10.52 -19.19
N ALA A 273 22.07 10.41 -20.26
CA ALA A 273 23.33 11.12 -20.42
C ALA A 273 23.16 12.65 -20.37
N ASP A 274 21.98 13.17 -20.75
CA ASP A 274 21.68 14.60 -20.71
C ASP A 274 21.67 15.14 -19.28
N THR A 275 21.27 14.32 -18.32
CA THR A 275 21.23 14.69 -16.90
C THR A 275 22.61 14.66 -16.23
N ALA A 276 23.60 13.99 -16.84
CA ALA A 276 24.92 13.79 -16.25
C ALA A 276 25.73 15.07 -16.03
N LYS A 277 25.39 16.15 -16.76
CA LYS A 277 26.03 17.47 -16.62
C LYS A 277 25.04 18.57 -16.23
N ASP A 278 23.79 18.21 -15.97
CA ASP A 278 22.74 19.16 -15.62
C ASP A 278 22.81 19.52 -14.12
N VAL A 279 23.20 20.75 -13.83
CA VAL A 279 23.30 21.28 -12.46
C VAL A 279 22.04 22.00 -11.99
N SER A 280 20.92 21.86 -12.73
CA SER A 280 19.61 22.32 -12.28
C SER A 280 18.97 21.36 -11.27
N ALA A 281 18.00 21.88 -10.51
CA ALA A 281 17.18 21.08 -9.59
C ALA A 281 16.32 20.06 -10.35
N LEU A 282 15.76 19.05 -9.67
CA LEU A 282 14.91 18.05 -10.32
C LEU A 282 13.69 18.71 -10.97
N SER A 283 12.97 19.53 -10.21
CA SER A 283 11.83 20.33 -10.67
C SER A 283 12.05 21.81 -10.37
N GLU A 284 11.69 22.68 -11.30
CA GLU A 284 11.82 24.12 -11.14
C GLU A 284 10.92 24.62 -10.00
N GLY A 285 11.48 25.42 -9.08
CA GLY A 285 10.75 25.97 -7.94
C GLY A 285 10.44 24.99 -6.79
N CYS A 286 10.78 23.71 -6.91
CA CYS A 286 10.52 22.69 -5.89
C CYS A 286 11.30 22.96 -4.58
N GLN A 287 10.62 22.87 -3.44
CA GLN A 287 11.16 23.19 -2.11
C GLN A 287 11.54 21.95 -1.29
N CYS A 288 11.48 20.76 -1.88
CA CYS A 288 11.87 19.53 -1.18
C CYS A 288 13.36 19.53 -0.80
N TYR A 289 13.74 18.71 0.20
CA TYR A 289 15.14 18.58 0.62
C TYR A 289 16.09 18.30 -0.54
N ALA A 290 15.70 17.38 -1.43
CA ALA A 290 16.46 16.99 -2.61
C ALA A 290 16.76 18.17 -3.54
N CYS A 291 15.73 18.94 -3.94
CA CYS A 291 15.89 20.08 -4.85
C CYS A 291 16.62 21.28 -4.21
N ARG A 292 16.52 21.47 -2.90
CA ARG A 292 17.23 22.56 -2.19
C ARG A 292 18.73 22.32 -2.04
N LYS A 293 19.17 21.06 -2.08
CA LYS A 293 20.56 20.67 -1.73
C LYS A 293 21.33 20.04 -2.88
N HIS A 294 20.62 19.48 -3.86
CA HIS A 294 21.21 18.64 -4.90
C HIS A 294 20.64 19.00 -6.28
N HIS A 295 21.34 18.55 -7.31
CA HIS A 295 21.02 18.81 -8.71
C HIS A 295 21.02 17.51 -9.52
N ARG A 296 20.42 17.51 -10.71
CA ARG A 296 20.23 16.32 -11.57
C ARG A 296 21.52 15.52 -11.81
N ALA A 297 22.64 16.18 -12.08
CA ALA A 297 23.94 15.52 -12.27
C ALA A 297 24.44 14.76 -11.02
N TYR A 298 24.11 15.24 -9.82
CA TYR A 298 24.44 14.53 -8.58
C TYR A 298 23.62 13.25 -8.45
N PHE A 299 22.33 13.30 -8.78
CA PHE A 299 21.48 12.09 -8.82
C PHE A 299 21.97 11.09 -9.86
N ASN A 300 22.26 11.53 -11.08
CA ASN A 300 22.82 10.69 -12.13
C ASN A 300 24.12 10.00 -11.66
N HIS A 301 25.01 10.75 -11.01
CA HIS A 301 26.23 10.19 -10.42
C HIS A 301 25.92 9.12 -9.36
N LEU A 302 25.04 9.41 -8.40
CA LEU A 302 24.70 8.45 -7.33
C LEU A 302 24.03 7.18 -7.88
N LEU A 303 23.13 7.32 -8.85
CA LEU A 303 22.47 6.19 -9.52
C LEU A 303 23.50 5.30 -10.22
N ASN A 304 24.41 5.90 -10.99
CA ASN A 304 25.49 5.18 -11.66
C ASN A 304 26.48 4.52 -10.68
N ALA A 305 26.73 5.17 -9.53
CA ALA A 305 27.51 4.61 -8.43
C ALA A 305 26.76 3.52 -7.63
N LYS A 306 25.46 3.33 -7.90
CA LYS A 306 24.56 2.41 -7.17
C LYS A 306 24.49 2.73 -5.67
N GLU A 307 24.57 4.01 -5.33
CA GLU A 307 24.53 4.52 -3.96
C GLU A 307 23.10 4.64 -3.45
N MET A 308 22.81 4.06 -2.28
CA MET A 308 21.45 3.97 -1.73
C MET A 308 20.79 5.36 -1.49
N ALA A 309 21.61 6.39 -1.30
CA ALA A 309 21.16 7.76 -1.10
C ALA A 309 20.36 8.31 -2.29
N ALA A 310 20.61 7.84 -3.53
CA ALA A 310 19.86 8.27 -4.71
C ALA A 310 18.36 8.01 -4.54
N TRP A 311 18.00 6.77 -4.20
CA TRP A 311 16.60 6.34 -4.05
C TRP A 311 15.91 7.01 -2.87
N ALA A 312 16.62 7.22 -1.76
CA ALA A 312 16.07 7.96 -0.61
C ALA A 312 15.71 9.41 -0.97
N LEU A 313 16.62 10.12 -1.64
CA LEU A 313 16.40 11.50 -2.06
C LEU A 313 15.30 11.60 -3.14
N LEU A 314 15.25 10.65 -4.08
CA LEU A 314 14.19 10.59 -5.08
C LEU A 314 12.82 10.31 -4.47
N GLN A 315 12.76 9.40 -3.51
CA GLN A 315 11.52 9.10 -2.81
C GLN A 315 10.97 10.34 -2.09
N MET A 316 11.84 11.13 -1.44
CA MET A 316 11.46 12.39 -0.79
C MET A 316 10.95 13.43 -1.81
N HIS A 317 11.62 13.57 -2.95
CA HIS A 317 11.17 14.46 -4.03
C HIS A 317 9.81 14.04 -4.58
N ASN A 318 9.65 12.77 -4.94
CA ASN A 318 8.43 12.26 -5.56
C ASN A 318 7.23 12.37 -4.62
N TYR A 319 7.37 12.09 -3.32
CA TYR A 319 6.29 12.34 -2.36
C TYR A 319 5.96 13.83 -2.19
N HIS A 320 6.97 14.71 -2.22
CA HIS A 320 6.72 16.15 -2.17
C HIS A 320 5.93 16.65 -3.40
N VAL A 321 6.24 16.15 -4.60
CA VAL A 321 5.46 16.44 -5.81
C VAL A 321 4.00 16.00 -5.63
N MET A 322 3.77 14.82 -5.06
CA MET A 322 2.42 14.34 -4.76
C MET A 322 1.70 15.17 -3.69
N ASP A 323 2.41 15.66 -2.66
CA ASP A 323 1.85 16.55 -1.65
C ASP A 323 1.32 17.85 -2.27
N VAL A 324 2.13 18.45 -3.15
CA VAL A 324 1.77 19.67 -3.91
C VAL A 324 0.62 19.37 -4.87
N PHE A 325 0.68 18.26 -5.61
CA PHE A 325 -0.38 17.84 -6.54
C PHE A 325 -1.73 17.70 -5.84
N PHE A 326 -1.82 16.96 -4.73
CA PHE A 326 -3.07 16.80 -3.99
C PHE A 326 -3.53 18.09 -3.31
N ALA A 327 -2.62 19.00 -2.96
CA ALA A 327 -2.98 20.34 -2.49
C ALA A 327 -3.67 21.15 -3.61
N GLY A 328 -3.11 21.15 -4.82
CA GLY A 328 -3.71 21.80 -5.97
C GLY A 328 -5.02 21.15 -6.44
N VAL A 329 -5.15 19.82 -6.33
CA VAL A 329 -6.42 19.12 -6.55
C VAL A 329 -7.50 19.65 -5.60
N ARG A 330 -7.20 19.76 -4.30
CA ARG A 330 -8.16 20.30 -3.34
C ARG A 330 -8.51 21.76 -3.60
N GLU A 331 -7.53 22.59 -3.94
CA GLU A 331 -7.76 24.00 -4.30
C GLU A 331 -8.65 24.12 -5.53
N SER A 332 -8.39 23.32 -6.56
CA SER A 332 -9.15 23.29 -7.80
C SER A 332 -10.61 22.89 -7.58
N ILE A 333 -10.86 21.86 -6.76
CA ILE A 333 -12.23 21.47 -6.34
C ILE A 333 -12.89 22.60 -5.54
N GLN A 334 -12.14 23.26 -4.64
CA GLN A 334 -12.66 24.36 -3.83
C GLN A 334 -13.06 25.57 -4.69
N ARG A 335 -12.35 25.84 -5.78
CA ARG A 335 -12.66 26.92 -6.74
C ARG A 335 -13.77 26.55 -7.73
N GLY A 336 -14.16 25.28 -7.82
CA GLY A 336 -15.12 24.79 -8.81
C GLY A 336 -14.56 24.76 -10.24
N THR A 337 -13.24 24.69 -10.40
CA THR A 337 -12.54 24.67 -11.71
C THR A 337 -11.91 23.31 -12.00
N PHE A 338 -12.29 22.26 -11.26
CA PHE A 338 -11.62 20.96 -11.30
C PHE A 338 -11.63 20.32 -12.68
N GLU A 339 -12.79 20.30 -13.34
CA GLU A 339 -12.93 19.72 -14.67
C GLU A 339 -12.07 20.47 -15.71
N GLU A 340 -12.01 21.80 -15.64
CA GLU A 340 -11.20 22.65 -16.52
C GLU A 340 -9.70 22.44 -16.30
N ASP A 341 -9.29 22.35 -15.02
CA ASP A 341 -7.90 22.12 -14.62
C ASP A 341 -7.45 20.71 -15.05
N VAL A 342 -8.32 19.69 -14.97
CA VAL A 342 -8.05 18.34 -15.48
C VAL A 342 -7.89 18.33 -17.00
N LEU A 343 -8.75 19.01 -17.75
CA LEU A 343 -8.62 19.12 -19.20
C LEU A 343 -7.30 19.81 -19.59
N SER A 344 -6.95 20.88 -18.88
CA SER A 344 -5.68 21.59 -19.08
C SER A 344 -4.47 20.68 -18.79
N PHE A 345 -4.53 19.90 -17.70
CA PHE A 345 -3.48 18.94 -17.34
C PHE A 345 -3.30 17.87 -18.42
N ASN A 346 -4.39 17.28 -18.90
CA ASN A 346 -4.38 16.26 -19.96
C ASN A 346 -3.84 16.78 -21.30
N HIS A 347 -4.02 18.08 -21.57
CA HIS A 347 -3.46 18.71 -22.76
C HIS A 347 -1.94 18.96 -22.66
N VAL A 348 -1.47 19.28 -21.45
CA VAL A 348 -0.08 19.69 -21.20
C VAL A 348 0.85 18.51 -20.95
N TYR A 349 0.37 17.45 -20.29
CA TYR A 349 1.18 16.30 -19.91
C TYR A 349 0.73 15.01 -20.60
N VAL A 350 1.69 14.20 -21.05
CA VAL A 350 1.45 12.83 -21.50
C VAL A 350 0.90 11.97 -20.36
N SER A 351 0.06 10.99 -20.68
CA SER A 351 -0.53 10.09 -19.67
C SER A 351 0.47 9.08 -19.11
N GLU A 352 1.42 8.64 -19.94
CA GLU A 352 2.38 7.60 -19.58
C GLU A 352 3.55 8.15 -18.77
N LEU A 353 3.92 7.44 -17.70
CA LEU A 353 5.16 7.72 -16.98
C LEU A 353 6.39 7.42 -17.86
N PRO A 354 7.53 8.11 -17.64
CA PRO A 354 8.77 7.81 -18.35
C PRO A 354 9.17 6.34 -18.24
N GLN A 355 9.73 5.78 -19.32
CA GLN A 355 10.18 4.39 -19.32
C GLN A 355 11.33 4.19 -18.33
N ARG A 356 11.28 3.07 -17.61
CA ARG A 356 12.38 2.65 -16.75
C ARG A 356 13.57 2.19 -17.61
N THR A 357 14.64 2.97 -17.60
CA THR A 357 15.90 2.64 -18.27
C THR A 357 16.94 2.02 -17.31
N GLY A 358 16.79 2.22 -16.00
CA GLY A 358 17.73 1.76 -14.97
C GLY A 358 17.39 0.44 -14.28
N GLU A 359 18.43 -0.17 -13.66
CA GLU A 359 18.35 -1.45 -12.95
C GLU A 359 17.62 -1.34 -11.59
N GLY A 360 17.46 -0.13 -11.05
CA GLY A 360 16.88 0.15 -9.75
C GLY A 360 17.73 -0.32 -8.56
N PRO A 361 17.23 -0.20 -7.31
CA PRO A 361 18.02 -0.53 -6.13
C PRO A 361 18.31 -2.02 -6.09
N ARG A 362 19.44 -2.40 -5.47
CA ARG A 362 19.77 -3.82 -5.27
C ARG A 362 18.67 -4.47 -4.42
N LEU A 363 17.88 -5.34 -5.05
CA LEU A 363 16.85 -6.10 -4.39
C LEU A 363 17.47 -7.00 -3.30
N ARG A 364 16.99 -6.87 -2.07
CA ARG A 364 17.31 -7.76 -0.95
C ARG A 364 16.34 -8.94 -0.96
N GLY A 365 16.70 -10.04 -0.27
CA GLY A 365 15.92 -11.29 -0.29
C GLY A 365 14.42 -11.14 0.02
N TYR A 366 14.04 -10.13 0.81
CA TYR A 366 12.63 -9.82 1.12
C TYR A 366 11.87 -9.03 0.04
N GLN A 367 12.55 -8.49 -0.97
CA GLN A 367 11.99 -7.76 -2.10
C GLN A 367 11.86 -8.63 -3.35
N LEU A 368 12.38 -9.86 -3.31
CA LEU A 368 12.19 -10.83 -4.39
C LEU A 368 10.74 -11.29 -4.38
N GLN A 369 10.06 -11.22 -5.52
CA GLN A 369 8.74 -11.82 -5.68
C GLN A 369 8.82 -13.31 -5.35
N ALA A 370 8.09 -13.74 -4.32
CA ALA A 370 7.91 -15.14 -4.03
C ALA A 370 7.12 -15.77 -5.19
N GLY A 371 7.80 -16.35 -6.17
CA GLY A 371 7.17 -17.27 -7.10
C GLY A 371 6.67 -18.52 -6.37
N PRO A 372 5.86 -19.37 -6.99
CA PRO A 372 5.61 -20.70 -6.48
C PRO A 372 6.94 -21.44 -6.39
N HIS A 373 7.55 -21.44 -5.20
CA HIS A 373 8.77 -22.17 -4.96
C HIS A 373 8.42 -23.66 -5.08
N LYS A 374 8.78 -24.29 -6.20
CA LYS A 374 9.31 -25.65 -6.11
C LYS A 374 10.45 -25.53 -5.12
N ARG A 375 10.32 -26.11 -3.92
CA ARG A 375 11.44 -26.22 -2.98
C ARG A 375 12.63 -26.68 -3.80
N GLY A 376 13.65 -25.83 -3.94
CA GLY A 376 14.90 -26.25 -4.54
C GLY A 376 15.38 -27.50 -3.80
N PRO A 377 16.03 -28.46 -4.47
CA PRO A 377 16.62 -29.60 -3.77
C PRO A 377 17.47 -29.06 -2.61
N ARG A 378 17.41 -29.71 -1.45
CA ARG A 378 18.17 -29.30 -0.27
C ARG A 378 19.64 -29.16 -0.66
N VAL A 379 20.14 -27.92 -0.71
CA VAL A 379 21.55 -27.65 -1.06
C VAL A 379 22.49 -28.15 0.05
N TYR A 380 22.00 -28.23 1.28
CA TYR A 380 22.70 -28.84 2.40
C TYR A 380 22.17 -30.26 2.68
N GLY A 381 22.61 -31.23 1.86
CA GLY A 381 22.59 -32.66 2.21
C GLY A 381 23.89 -33.14 2.87
N ARG A 382 24.95 -32.31 2.88
CA ARG A 382 26.28 -32.72 3.36
C ARG A 382 26.42 -32.86 4.88
N LEU A 383 25.51 -32.29 5.68
CA LEU A 383 25.56 -32.45 7.15
C LEU A 383 25.01 -33.82 7.57
N ASP A 384 24.01 -34.33 6.86
CA ASP A 384 23.48 -35.68 7.06
C ASP A 384 24.49 -36.72 6.57
N ASP A 385 25.15 -36.50 5.41
CA ASP A 385 26.23 -37.38 4.92
C ASP A 385 27.42 -37.46 5.88
N VAL A 386 27.82 -36.33 6.50
CA VAL A 386 28.93 -36.32 7.47
C VAL A 386 28.52 -37.00 8.75
N SER A 387 27.28 -36.80 9.23
CA SER A 387 26.76 -37.47 10.42
C SER A 387 26.60 -38.98 10.21
N GLN A 388 26.17 -39.40 9.02
CA GLN A 388 26.02 -40.80 8.62
C GLN A 388 27.39 -41.47 8.44
N LYS A 389 28.36 -40.79 7.82
CA LYS A 389 29.76 -41.26 7.75
C LYS A 389 30.45 -41.31 9.11
N PHE A 390 30.13 -40.39 10.02
CA PHE A 390 30.65 -40.44 11.39
C PHE A 390 30.05 -41.63 12.17
N ALA A 391 28.74 -41.87 12.02
CA ALA A 391 28.06 -43.02 12.61
C ALA A 391 28.55 -44.36 12.03
N GLU A 392 28.79 -44.43 10.72
CA GLU A 392 29.38 -45.60 10.04
C GLU A 392 30.86 -45.81 10.41
N SER A 393 31.61 -44.75 10.69
CA SER A 393 33.01 -44.85 11.12
C SER A 393 33.20 -45.38 12.54
N GLN A 394 32.15 -45.38 13.38
CA GLN A 394 32.21 -45.88 14.75
C GLN A 394 31.94 -47.39 14.88
N SER A 395 31.69 -48.12 13.79
CA SER A 395 31.35 -49.56 13.85
C SER A 395 32.40 -50.52 13.26
N SER A 396 33.68 -50.12 13.16
CA SER A 396 34.73 -51.00 12.59
C SER A 396 35.92 -51.31 13.50
N VAL A 397 35.82 -51.04 14.81
CA VAL A 397 36.76 -51.64 15.76
C VAL A 397 36.26 -53.05 16.08
N ALA A 398 36.87 -54.05 15.43
CA ALA A 398 36.72 -55.45 15.82
C ALA A 398 37.22 -55.60 17.26
N THR A 399 36.31 -55.82 18.21
CA THR A 399 36.65 -56.36 19.52
C THR A 399 37.16 -57.79 19.33
N PRO A 400 38.37 -58.15 19.78
CA PRO A 400 38.85 -59.53 19.68
C PRO A 400 38.04 -60.42 20.64
N ASP A 401 37.49 -61.53 20.14
CA ASP A 401 36.84 -62.58 20.94
C ASP A 401 37.89 -63.44 21.67
N THR A 402 38.67 -62.83 22.57
CA THR A 402 39.65 -63.56 23.40
C THR A 402 39.61 -63.06 24.83
N ASP A 403 39.44 -63.98 25.79
CA ASP A 403 39.48 -63.69 27.22
C ASP A 403 40.87 -63.23 27.68
N ALA A 404 40.91 -62.46 28.78
CA ALA A 404 42.08 -61.73 29.29
C ALA A 404 43.36 -62.57 29.43
N SER A 405 43.26 -63.88 29.71
CA SER A 405 44.42 -64.76 29.82
C SER A 405 45.11 -65.07 28.47
N GLY A 406 44.41 -64.93 27.35
CA GLY A 406 44.98 -65.14 26.01
C GLY A 406 45.82 -63.97 25.50
N LEU A 407 45.53 -62.74 25.96
CA LEU A 407 46.21 -61.51 25.55
C LEU A 407 47.56 -61.29 26.26
N GLU A 408 47.79 -61.94 27.40
CA GLU A 408 49.08 -61.86 28.11
C GLU A 408 50.16 -62.77 27.48
N HIS A 409 49.76 -63.86 26.82
CA HIS A 409 50.69 -64.82 26.22
C HIS A 409 51.19 -64.40 24.83
N HIS A 410 50.46 -63.52 24.14
CA HIS A 410 50.82 -62.97 22.83
C HIS A 410 50.86 -61.45 22.95
N GLY A 411 52.06 -60.90 23.21
CA GLY A 411 52.24 -59.46 23.38
C GLY A 411 51.54 -58.65 22.28
N PHE A 412 50.92 -57.54 22.71
CA PHE A 412 49.94 -56.69 22.01
C PHE A 412 50.29 -56.16 20.61
N ALA A 413 51.44 -56.51 20.02
CA ALA A 413 51.96 -55.93 18.79
C ALA A 413 51.93 -56.87 17.56
N LYS A 414 51.28 -58.03 17.62
CA LYS A 414 51.02 -58.84 16.41
C LYS A 414 49.52 -59.10 16.23
N LYS A 415 48.99 -58.59 15.13
CA LYS A 415 47.64 -58.93 14.65
C LYS A 415 47.60 -60.42 14.27
N VAL A 416 46.56 -61.10 14.72
CA VAL A 416 46.09 -62.35 14.10
C VAL A 416 45.49 -62.03 12.74
#